data_AF-A0A8E2UCW2-F1
#
_entry.id   AF-A0A8E2UCW2-F1
#
_cell.length_a   1.000
_cell.length_b   1.000
_cell.length_c   1.000
_cell.angle_alpha   90.00
_cell.angle_beta   90.00
_cell.angle_gamma   90.00
#
_symmetry.space_group_name_H-M   'P 1'
#
loop_
_entity.id
_entity.type
_entity.pdbx_description
1 polymer ?
#
loop_
_entity_poly.entity_id
_entity_poly.type
_entity_poly.pdbx_seq_one_letter_code
_entity_poly.pdbx_strand_id
1 'polypeptide(L)'
;MLCAQQHAPSAIAAGDIRFEKRHVVVIQPPKSTPDAPWPVSVVSELVRDWIARLGSVWIEGELTGWSIRGGHAYGKIKDLDADATLSVTAWRSVVQRLDGEFKQGDRVIASIKPDFWVKGGTLSMQVSDLRHVGLGDLLERLERLRKQLAAEGLFADERKKPLPFLPGTIGLITGRESDAEKDVRRNSELRWPAVQFRTIHTPVQGERTVAEVSAALRELDADPEVDVIIVARGGGDFQHLLPFSDESLVRLVATLSTPVVSAIGHEADRPILDDVADLRASTPTDAAKRVVPDVAEELAGVQQARARILQRIVDRVRSESNALESLVSRPALANPSWIIDQRGEELMRASQRGEELITRRIDREHDRLESLARHLRGLSPQGTLERGYSIVERVDGDAKSLVTGWQDAPASTELRIRTADGRISASSLGGEAIITPGAPDGATEANVE
;
A
#
# COMPACT_ATOMS: atom_id res chain seq x y z
N MET A 1 27.44 48.30 -24.68
CA MET A 1 28.25 49.32 -23.97
C MET A 1 27.28 50.19 -23.18
N LEU A 2 27.26 50.32 -21.86
CA LEU A 2 28.03 49.73 -20.76
C LEU A 2 27.04 49.67 -19.56
N CYS A 3 26.81 48.47 -19.04
CA CYS A 3 26.87 48.09 -17.63
C CYS A 3 26.66 49.17 -16.57
N ALA A 4 25.49 49.13 -15.92
CA ALA A 4 25.30 49.59 -14.55
C ALA A 4 25.56 48.40 -13.60
N GLN A 5 26.64 48.47 -12.82
CA GLN A 5 26.97 47.52 -11.76
C GLN A 5 26.65 48.18 -10.41
N GLN A 6 25.60 47.67 -9.77
CA GLN A 6 25.30 47.90 -8.35
C GLN A 6 26.31 47.13 -7.50
N HIS A 7 26.99 47.81 -6.59
CA HIS A 7 27.78 47.19 -5.52
C HIS A 7 27.04 47.39 -4.19
N ALA A 8 26.81 46.27 -3.50
CA ALA A 8 26.35 46.21 -2.11
C ALA A 8 27.44 46.72 -1.14
N PRO A 9 27.09 47.32 0.01
CA PRO A 9 28.07 47.56 1.06
C PRO A 9 28.34 46.25 1.81
N SER A 10 29.61 45.85 1.83
CA SER A 10 30.15 44.71 2.56
C SER A 10 30.05 44.90 4.07
N ALA A 11 29.86 43.79 4.78
CA ALA A 11 29.99 43.68 6.23
C ALA A 11 31.30 44.31 6.73
N ILE A 12 31.20 45.16 7.75
CA ILE A 12 32.37 45.70 8.46
C ILE A 12 32.81 44.63 9.45
N ALA A 13 33.95 44.01 9.14
CA ALA A 13 34.68 43.14 10.04
C ALA A 13 35.22 43.94 11.24
N ALA A 14 35.29 43.31 12.40
CA ALA A 14 35.96 43.82 13.58
C ALA A 14 37.45 44.08 13.29
N GLY A 15 37.79 45.34 13.04
CA GLY A 15 39.15 45.80 12.79
C GLY A 15 39.14 47.27 12.41
N ASP A 16 39.98 48.07 13.08
CA ASP A 16 40.26 49.48 12.82
C ASP A 16 39.16 50.50 13.18
N ILE A 17 38.96 50.75 14.48
CA ILE A 17 38.57 52.11 14.92
C ILE A 17 39.79 53.01 14.75
N ARG A 18 39.98 53.56 13.55
CA ARG A 18 40.95 54.64 13.33
C ARG A 18 40.38 55.92 13.93
N PHE A 19 41.03 56.43 14.97
CA PHE A 19 40.79 57.78 15.47
C PHE A 19 41.18 58.80 14.39
N GLU A 20 40.21 59.24 13.61
CA GLU A 20 40.36 60.38 12.72
C GLU A 20 40.61 61.61 13.62
N LYS A 21 41.84 62.15 13.57
CA LYS A 21 42.25 63.33 14.34
C LYS A 21 41.48 64.57 13.88
N ARG A 22 40.23 64.72 14.34
CA ARG A 22 39.64 66.05 14.50
C ARG A 22 40.51 66.79 15.50
N HIS A 23 41.11 67.91 15.07
CA HIS A 23 41.83 68.81 15.96
C HIS A 23 40.85 69.32 17.04
N VAL A 24 40.75 68.59 18.14
CA VAL A 24 40.18 69.10 19.37
C VAL A 24 41.27 69.95 19.99
N VAL A 25 41.05 71.27 20.07
CA VAL A 25 41.90 72.15 20.88
C VAL A 25 41.77 71.66 22.33
N VAL A 26 42.72 70.84 22.77
CA VAL A 26 42.84 70.46 24.18
C VAL A 26 43.46 71.67 24.87
N ILE A 27 42.61 72.56 25.40
CA ILE A 27 43.06 73.51 26.42
C ILE A 27 43.54 72.65 27.58
N GLN A 28 44.86 72.47 27.71
CA GLN A 28 45.40 71.79 28.88
C GLN A 28 45.11 72.66 30.09
N PRO A 29 44.37 72.14 31.08
CA PRO A 29 44.10 72.92 32.27
C PRO A 29 45.43 73.13 33.05
N PRO A 30 45.59 74.26 33.77
CA PRO A 30 46.86 74.65 34.40
C PRO A 30 47.41 73.56 35.33
N LYS A 31 48.73 73.36 35.43
CA LYS A 31 49.25 72.30 36.32
C LYS A 31 48.91 72.63 37.78
N SER A 32 48.13 71.75 38.44
CA SER A 32 47.89 71.82 39.88
C SER A 32 49.19 71.47 40.62
N THR A 33 49.54 72.25 41.65
CA THR A 33 50.69 72.01 42.53
C THR A 33 50.20 71.87 43.98
N PRO A 34 50.98 71.24 44.88
CA PRO A 34 50.63 71.18 46.29
C PRO A 34 50.37 72.56 46.93
N ASP A 35 51.06 73.60 46.46
CA ASP A 35 50.93 74.98 46.95
C ASP A 35 49.76 75.76 46.32
N ALA A 36 49.11 75.21 45.29
CA ALA A 36 47.93 75.79 44.62
C ALA A 36 46.97 74.66 44.16
N PRO A 37 46.34 73.95 45.12
CA PRO A 37 45.47 72.83 44.80
C PRO A 37 44.19 73.33 44.12
N TRP A 38 43.69 72.55 43.16
CA TRP A 38 42.40 72.81 42.57
C TRP A 38 41.26 72.50 43.54
N PRO A 39 40.23 73.37 43.62
CA PRO A 39 38.99 73.02 44.28
C PRO A 39 38.38 71.76 43.67
N VAL A 40 37.82 70.89 44.51
CA VAL A 40 37.18 69.63 44.07
C VAL A 40 36.06 69.90 43.05
N SER A 41 35.35 71.02 43.18
CA SER A 41 34.32 71.45 42.21
C SER A 41 34.90 71.67 40.80
N VAL A 42 36.08 72.29 40.70
CA VAL A 42 36.75 72.57 39.42
C VAL A 42 37.18 71.27 38.74
N VAL A 43 37.70 70.30 39.50
CA VAL A 43 38.06 68.97 38.97
C VAL A 43 36.81 68.24 38.46
N SER A 44 35.74 68.21 39.26
CA SER A 44 34.51 67.50 38.90
C SER A 44 33.81 68.12 37.67
N GLU A 45 33.89 69.45 37.50
CA GLU A 45 33.39 70.14 36.31
C GLU A 45 34.23 69.81 35.06
N LEU A 46 35.56 69.81 35.18
CA LEU A 46 36.46 69.43 34.09
C LEU A 46 36.23 67.97 33.64
N VAL A 47 36.01 67.05 34.60
CA VAL A 47 35.71 65.65 34.31
C VAL A 47 34.38 65.52 33.57
N ARG A 48 33.33 66.21 34.03
CA ARG A 48 32.03 66.23 33.34
C ARG A 48 32.17 66.72 31.90
N ASP A 49 32.87 67.83 31.69
CA ASP A 49 33.00 68.45 30.38
C ASP A 49 33.87 67.62 29.44
N TRP A 50 34.85 66.87 29.97
CA TRP A 50 35.67 65.94 29.19
C TRP A 50 34.86 64.71 28.77
N ILE A 51 34.12 64.10 29.70
CA ILE A 51 33.25 62.94 29.45
C ILE A 51 32.13 63.30 28.45
N ALA A 52 31.58 64.51 28.54
CA ALA A 52 30.55 65.00 27.62
C ALA A 52 31.01 65.04 26.14
N ARG A 53 32.33 65.08 25.88
CA ARG A 53 32.89 65.08 24.51
C ARG A 53 32.67 63.75 23.78
N LEU A 54 32.40 62.66 24.48
CA LEU A 54 32.08 61.37 23.86
C LEU A 54 30.80 61.45 23.00
N GLY A 55 29.90 62.39 23.31
CA GLY A 55 28.65 62.56 22.57
C GLY A 55 27.67 61.40 22.80
N SER A 56 26.74 61.23 21.86
CA SER A 56 25.81 60.10 21.86
C SER A 56 26.38 58.96 21.02
N VAL A 57 26.36 57.75 21.57
CA VAL A 57 26.89 56.54 20.95
C VAL A 57 25.87 55.40 21.07
N TRP A 58 25.91 54.47 20.13
CA TRP A 58 25.12 53.25 20.18
C TRP A 58 25.98 52.12 20.75
N ILE A 59 25.42 51.39 21.69
CA ILE A 59 26.05 50.22 22.31
C ILE A 59 25.11 49.02 22.23
N GLU A 60 25.69 47.84 22.14
CA GLU A 60 24.99 46.57 22.25
C GLU A 60 25.42 45.88 23.53
N GLY A 61 24.48 45.24 24.22
CA GLY A 61 24.81 44.43 25.40
C GLY A 61 23.58 43.81 26.05
N GLU A 62 23.81 43.08 27.12
CA GLU A 62 22.76 42.42 27.90
C GLU A 62 22.37 43.26 29.11
N LEU A 63 21.06 43.42 29.35
CA LEU A 63 20.55 44.08 30.54
C LEU A 63 20.73 43.19 31.78
N THR A 64 21.72 43.47 32.63
CA THR A 64 21.89 42.74 33.89
C THR A 64 20.92 43.19 34.98
N GLY A 65 20.13 44.23 34.73
CA GLY A 65 19.08 44.70 35.62
C GLY A 65 18.32 45.86 35.01
N TRP A 66 17.00 45.89 35.23
CA TRP A 66 16.11 46.94 34.76
C TRP A 66 14.98 47.16 35.78
N SER A 67 14.92 48.35 36.39
CA SER A 67 13.92 48.67 37.41
C SER A 67 13.35 50.05 37.17
N ILE A 68 12.01 50.14 37.12
CA ILE A 68 11.29 51.40 36.97
C ILE A 68 10.92 51.94 38.35
N ARG A 69 11.41 53.13 38.69
CA ARG A 69 11.13 53.82 39.95
C ARG A 69 10.78 55.28 39.68
N GLY A 70 9.62 55.73 40.17
CA GLY A 70 9.16 57.11 39.98
C GLY A 70 8.94 57.50 38.50
N GLY A 71 8.77 56.53 37.61
CA GLY A 71 8.65 56.74 36.17
C GLY A 71 9.98 56.78 35.41
N HIS A 72 11.13 56.70 36.07
CA HIS A 72 12.45 56.56 35.43
C HIS A 72 12.90 55.10 35.49
N ALA A 73 13.63 54.63 34.48
CA ALA A 73 14.24 53.30 34.51
C ALA A 73 15.73 53.40 34.83
N TYR A 74 16.18 52.52 35.71
CA TYR A 74 17.58 52.37 36.09
C TYR A 74 18.02 50.94 35.81
N GLY A 75 19.20 50.80 35.21
CA GLY A 75 19.70 49.49 34.84
C GLY A 75 21.20 49.46 34.65
N LYS A 76 21.67 48.30 34.21
CA LYS A 76 23.06 48.08 33.82
C LYS A 76 23.10 47.27 32.55
N ILE A 77 23.97 47.67 31.62
CA ILE A 77 24.24 46.94 30.38
C ILE A 77 25.63 46.35 30.50
N LYS A 78 25.73 45.03 30.33
CA LYS A 78 26.99 44.30 30.30
C LYS A 78 27.36 43.98 28.86
N ASP A 79 28.62 44.12 28.54
CA ASP A 79 29.19 43.68 27.26
C ASP A 79 29.15 42.14 27.18
N LEU A 80 29.02 41.62 25.96
CA LEU A 80 28.86 40.19 25.72
C LEU A 80 30.20 39.46 25.66
N ASP A 81 31.24 40.15 25.18
CA ASP A 81 32.56 39.57 24.90
C ASP A 81 33.60 40.01 25.93
N ALA A 82 33.37 41.14 26.63
CA ALA A 82 34.27 41.70 27.62
C ALA A 82 33.63 41.85 29.01
N ASP A 83 34.45 41.79 30.07
CA ASP A 83 34.00 42.09 31.45
C ASP A 83 33.87 43.60 31.67
N ALA A 84 32.96 44.22 30.93
CA ALA A 84 32.65 45.64 31.00
C ALA A 84 31.15 45.81 31.31
N THR A 85 30.82 46.72 32.23
CA THR A 85 29.43 47.01 32.60
C THR A 85 29.23 48.52 32.73
N LEU A 86 28.16 49.03 32.13
CA LEU A 86 27.79 50.43 32.19
C LEU A 86 26.48 50.61 32.94
N SER A 87 26.44 51.56 33.87
CA SER A 87 25.20 51.94 34.55
C SER A 87 24.39 52.86 33.64
N VAL A 88 23.13 52.53 33.39
CA VAL A 88 22.25 53.25 32.47
C VAL A 88 21.01 53.79 33.18
N THR A 89 20.58 54.99 32.75
CA THR A 89 19.38 55.66 33.27
C THR A 89 18.52 56.15 32.11
N ALA A 90 17.24 55.78 32.08
CA ALA A 90 16.28 56.27 31.11
C ALA A 90 15.24 57.18 31.78
N TRP A 91 15.05 58.38 31.22
CA TRP A 91 14.06 59.32 31.72
C TRP A 91 12.63 58.87 31.39
N ARG A 92 11.63 59.36 32.15
CA ARG A 92 10.22 58.99 31.96
C ARG A 92 9.71 59.18 30.54
N SER A 93 10.12 60.26 29.88
CA SER A 93 9.77 60.54 28.49
C SER A 93 10.35 59.54 27.49
N VAL A 94 11.51 58.96 27.79
CA VAL A 94 12.12 57.91 26.97
C VAL A 94 11.42 56.59 27.24
N VAL A 95 11.26 56.21 28.51
CA VAL A 95 10.58 54.97 28.93
C VAL A 95 9.17 54.86 28.35
N GLN A 96 8.41 55.95 28.31
CA GLN A 96 7.06 55.98 27.71
C GLN A 96 7.04 55.80 26.19
N ARG A 97 8.17 56.00 25.52
CA ARG A 97 8.33 55.89 24.07
C ARG A 97 9.00 54.58 23.65
N LEU A 98 9.47 53.78 24.61
CA LEU A 98 10.06 52.49 24.31
C LEU A 98 8.96 51.51 23.90
N ASP A 99 9.17 50.82 22.77
CA ASP A 99 8.26 49.79 22.30
C ASP A 99 8.59 48.45 22.98
N GLY A 100 7.77 48.07 23.96
CA GLY A 100 7.84 46.77 24.65
C GLY A 100 8.31 46.84 26.09
N GLU A 101 8.14 45.72 26.80
CA GLU A 101 8.71 45.53 28.15
C GLU A 101 10.16 45.06 28.03
N PHE A 102 11.02 45.58 28.90
CA PHE A 102 12.43 45.17 29.02
C PHE A 102 12.64 44.52 30.39
N LYS A 103 13.37 43.42 30.42
CA LYS A 103 13.66 42.59 31.57
C LYS A 103 15.15 42.35 31.69
N GLN A 104 15.56 41.90 32.88
CA GLN A 104 16.91 41.40 33.07
C GLN A 104 17.14 40.19 32.18
N GLY A 105 18.28 40.14 31.49
CA GLY A 105 18.63 39.12 30.51
C GLY A 105 18.38 39.53 29.05
N ASP A 106 17.65 40.63 28.81
CA ASP A 106 17.35 41.05 27.44
C ASP A 106 18.58 41.64 26.76
N ARG A 107 18.84 41.19 25.54
CA ARG A 107 19.88 41.76 24.67
C ARG A 107 19.32 42.97 23.94
N VAL A 108 19.96 44.11 24.15
CA VAL A 108 19.45 45.41 23.71
C VAL A 108 20.51 46.20 22.96
N ILE A 109 20.04 47.02 22.04
CA ILE A 109 20.81 48.10 21.43
C ILE A 109 20.33 49.40 22.06
N ALA A 110 21.24 50.10 22.75
CA ALA A 110 20.96 51.32 23.47
C ALA A 110 21.71 52.50 22.84
N SER A 111 21.00 53.58 22.53
CA SER A 111 21.61 54.88 22.27
C SER A 111 21.82 55.58 23.60
N ILE A 112 23.08 55.77 23.97
CA ILE A 112 23.47 56.33 25.27
C ILE A 112 24.26 57.62 25.12
N LYS A 113 24.20 58.46 26.15
CA LYS A 113 25.01 59.66 26.31
C LYS A 113 25.58 59.68 27.74
N PRO A 114 26.89 59.87 27.94
CA PRO A 114 27.45 59.98 29.27
C PRO A 114 26.91 61.19 30.04
N ASP A 115 26.56 60.96 31.30
CA ASP A 115 26.15 61.97 32.26
C ASP A 115 26.92 61.78 33.58
N PHE A 116 27.61 62.83 34.01
CA PHE A 116 28.45 62.81 35.22
C PHE A 116 27.86 63.71 36.29
N TRP A 117 27.45 63.12 37.41
CA TRP A 117 26.83 63.84 38.50
C TRP A 117 27.86 64.49 39.42
N VAL A 118 28.14 65.77 39.21
CA VAL A 118 29.19 66.57 39.89
C VAL A 118 29.13 66.51 41.43
N LYS A 119 27.92 66.43 42.02
CA LYS A 119 27.76 66.39 43.49
C LYS A 119 28.10 65.03 44.11
N GLY A 120 27.91 63.94 43.35
CA GLY A 120 28.09 62.56 43.84
C GLY A 120 29.28 61.81 43.23
N GLY A 121 29.90 62.36 42.18
CA GLY A 121 31.02 61.74 41.48
C GLY A 121 30.65 60.49 40.66
N THR A 122 29.35 60.23 40.45
CA THR A 122 28.87 59.04 39.76
C THR A 122 28.75 59.29 38.26
N LEU A 123 29.33 58.38 37.46
CA LEU A 123 29.12 58.30 36.02
C LEU A 123 27.93 57.40 35.71
N SER A 124 26.98 57.92 34.95
CA SER A 124 25.86 57.14 34.41
C SER A 124 25.70 57.43 32.92
N MET A 125 25.05 56.53 32.21
CA MET A 125 24.78 56.67 30.79
C MET A 125 23.30 56.95 30.61
N GLN A 126 22.95 58.14 30.13
CA GLN A 126 21.58 58.50 29.84
C GLN A 126 21.13 57.83 28.53
N VAL A 127 20.11 56.99 28.62
CA VAL A 127 19.51 56.31 27.47
C VAL A 127 18.56 57.26 26.74
N SER A 128 18.74 57.39 25.43
CA SER A 128 17.91 58.21 24.54
C SER A 128 16.98 57.38 23.67
N ASP A 129 17.41 56.17 23.31
CA ASP A 129 16.63 55.15 22.60
C ASP A 129 17.09 53.76 23.07
N LEU A 130 16.17 52.80 23.17
CA LEU A 130 16.44 51.43 23.59
C LEU A 130 15.61 50.48 22.76
N ARG A 131 16.25 49.51 22.12
CA ARG A 131 15.59 48.52 21.28
C ARG A 131 16.04 47.14 21.70
N HIS A 132 15.11 46.20 21.68
CA HIS A 132 15.47 44.78 21.66
C HIS A 132 16.32 44.53 20.42
N VAL A 133 17.39 43.74 20.55
CA VAL A 133 18.01 43.13 19.36
C VAL A 133 16.93 42.26 18.74
N GLY A 134 16.33 42.74 17.66
CA GLY A 134 15.13 42.15 17.09
C GLY A 134 15.41 40.73 16.62
N LEU A 135 14.56 39.79 17.01
CA LEU A 135 14.44 38.46 16.38
C LEU A 135 14.48 38.56 14.84
N GLY A 136 13.97 39.66 14.26
CA GLY A 136 14.00 39.94 12.82
C GLY A 136 15.38 39.92 12.17
N ASP A 137 16.39 40.62 12.72
CA ASP A 137 17.73 40.68 12.12
C ASP A 137 18.43 39.31 12.17
N LEU A 138 18.22 38.59 13.28
CA LEU A 138 18.73 37.24 13.48
C LEU A 138 18.07 36.24 12.53
N LEU A 139 16.74 36.31 12.40
CA LEU A 139 15.98 35.48 11.46
C LEU A 139 16.34 35.81 10.01
N GLU A 140 16.56 37.08 9.67
CA GLU A 140 17.01 37.48 8.33
C GLU A 140 18.42 36.91 8.03
N ARG A 141 19.32 36.94 9.01
CA ARG A 141 20.65 36.32 8.88
C ARG A 141 20.56 34.81 8.69
N LEU A 142 19.72 34.13 9.46
CA LEU A 142 19.48 32.69 9.32
C LEU A 142 18.88 32.34 7.97
N GLU A 143 17.91 33.12 7.49
CA GLU A 143 17.26 32.89 6.20
C GLU A 143 18.22 33.16 5.04
N ARG A 144 19.11 34.15 5.17
CA ARG A 144 20.19 34.38 4.20
C ARG A 144 21.16 33.22 4.15
N LEU A 145 21.56 32.68 5.31
CA LEU A 145 22.43 31.51 5.40
C LEU A 145 21.75 30.27 4.82
N ARG A 146 20.46 30.04 5.13
CA ARG A 146 19.67 28.95 4.56
C ARG A 146 19.64 29.05 3.03
N LYS A 147 19.37 30.23 2.46
CA LYS A 147 19.38 30.43 1.00
C LYS A 147 20.76 30.17 0.38
N GLN A 148 21.83 30.59 1.04
CA GLN A 148 23.19 30.34 0.57
C GLN A 148 23.50 28.84 0.53
N LEU A 149 23.26 28.11 1.63
CA LEU A 149 23.51 26.67 1.70
C LEU A 149 22.60 25.86 0.77
N ALA A 150 21.36 26.32 0.56
CA ALA A 150 20.46 25.74 -0.44
C ALA A 150 21.00 25.92 -1.87
N ALA A 151 21.53 27.11 -2.20
CA ALA A 151 22.12 27.38 -3.50
C ALA A 151 23.40 26.55 -3.76
N GLU A 152 24.16 26.23 -2.71
CA GLU A 152 25.28 25.28 -2.76
C GLU A 152 24.83 23.81 -2.88
N GLY A 153 23.53 23.52 -2.77
CA GLY A 153 22.95 22.19 -2.89
C GLY A 153 23.12 21.30 -1.66
N LEU A 154 23.39 21.87 -0.48
CA LEU A 154 23.57 21.07 0.75
C LEU A 154 22.27 20.42 1.22
N PHE A 155 21.10 20.92 0.81
CA PHE A 155 19.79 20.38 1.18
C PHE A 155 19.20 19.45 0.12
N ALA A 156 19.97 19.12 -0.93
CA ALA A 156 19.51 18.29 -2.04
C ALA A 156 19.14 16.88 -1.55
N ASP A 157 17.96 16.40 -1.93
CA ASP A 157 17.48 15.08 -1.49
C ASP A 157 18.38 13.94 -1.99
N GLU A 158 19.10 14.13 -3.10
CA GLU A 158 20.06 13.16 -3.65
C GLU A 158 21.30 12.97 -2.75
N ARG A 159 21.58 13.91 -1.84
CA ARG A 159 22.67 13.79 -0.85
C ARG A 159 22.24 13.08 0.42
N LYS A 160 20.93 12.99 0.67
CA LYS A 160 20.40 12.36 1.88
C LYS A 160 20.53 10.85 1.77
N LYS A 161 21.00 10.24 2.84
CA LYS A 161 21.23 8.81 2.93
C LYS A 161 19.97 8.10 3.42
N PRO A 162 19.61 6.94 2.84
CA PRO A 162 18.53 6.14 3.38
C PRO A 162 18.92 5.62 4.76
N LEU A 163 17.95 5.64 5.68
CA LEU A 163 18.12 5.02 6.99
C LEU A 163 18.18 3.49 6.86
N PRO A 164 18.99 2.82 7.69
CA PRO A 164 18.97 1.37 7.78
C PRO A 164 17.57 0.91 8.22
N PHE A 165 17.05 -0.16 7.60
CA PHE A 165 15.74 -0.71 7.96
C PHE A 165 15.69 -1.12 9.45
N LEU A 166 16.78 -1.71 9.94
CA LEU A 166 16.93 -2.13 11.33
C LEU A 166 18.33 -1.76 11.84
N PRO A 167 18.49 -0.61 12.53
CA PRO A 167 19.78 -0.25 13.13
C PRO A 167 20.10 -1.18 14.31
N GLY A 168 21.32 -1.70 14.35
CA GLY A 168 21.86 -2.45 15.49
C GLY A 168 22.30 -1.50 16.60
N THR A 169 23.05 -0.47 16.26
CA THR A 169 23.52 0.55 17.22
C THR A 169 23.15 1.95 16.78
N ILE A 170 22.54 2.70 17.69
CA ILE A 170 22.17 4.10 17.51
C ILE A 170 23.15 4.98 18.30
N GLY A 171 23.82 5.90 17.61
CA GLY A 171 24.56 6.99 18.21
C GLY A 171 23.57 8.04 18.72
N LEU A 172 23.63 8.43 19.99
CA LEU A 172 22.73 9.44 20.56
C LEU A 172 23.53 10.60 21.15
N ILE A 173 23.34 11.79 20.59
CA ILE A 173 23.90 13.04 21.11
C ILE A 173 22.78 13.80 21.81
N THR A 174 22.91 14.00 23.12
CA THR A 174 21.91 14.71 23.92
C THR A 174 22.50 15.24 25.22
N GLY A 175 21.78 16.11 25.92
CA GLY A 175 22.15 16.59 27.24
C GLY A 175 22.13 15.47 28.28
N ARG A 176 23.06 15.52 29.25
CA ARG A 176 23.14 14.56 30.35
C ARG A 176 21.82 14.52 31.15
N GLU A 177 21.28 13.33 31.39
CA GLU A 177 20.05 13.09 32.17
C GLU A 177 18.80 13.81 31.61
N SER A 178 18.82 14.18 30.32
CA SER A 178 17.71 14.88 29.68
C SER A 178 16.49 13.98 29.49
N ASP A 179 15.30 14.59 29.50
CA ASP A 179 14.07 13.88 29.17
C ASP A 179 14.08 13.36 27.72
N ALA A 180 14.75 14.10 26.82
CA ALA A 180 14.97 13.68 25.44
C ALA A 180 15.73 12.34 25.35
N GLU A 181 16.74 12.13 26.20
CA GLU A 181 17.47 10.85 26.24
C GLU A 181 16.54 9.70 26.67
N LYS A 182 15.82 9.90 27.78
CA LYS A 182 14.92 8.88 28.35
C LYS A 182 13.83 8.52 27.35
N ASP A 183 13.31 9.51 26.64
CA ASP A 183 12.27 9.34 25.64
C ASP A 183 12.77 8.55 24.42
N VAL A 184 13.91 8.91 23.84
CA VAL A 184 14.48 8.18 22.69
C VAL A 184 14.79 6.74 23.08
N ARG A 185 15.48 6.54 24.21
CA ARG A 185 15.89 5.22 24.67
C ARG A 185 14.69 4.32 24.96
N ARG A 186 13.75 4.78 25.79
CA ARG A 186 12.57 4.00 26.18
C ARG A 186 11.71 3.64 24.97
N ASN A 187 11.42 4.59 24.08
CA ASN A 187 10.59 4.31 22.91
C ASN A 187 11.29 3.34 21.94
N SER A 188 12.61 3.44 21.79
CA SER A 188 13.36 2.52 20.95
C SER A 188 13.41 1.11 21.54
N GLU A 189 13.67 0.96 22.84
CA GLU A 189 13.68 -0.33 23.53
C GLU A 189 12.30 -1.01 23.54
N LEU A 190 11.21 -0.24 23.69
CA LEU A 190 9.85 -0.76 23.61
C LEU A 190 9.52 -1.32 22.23
N ARG A 191 10.03 -0.69 21.16
CA ARG A 191 9.78 -1.11 19.77
C ARG A 191 10.72 -2.21 19.33
N TRP A 192 11.97 -2.18 19.76
CA TRP A 192 12.98 -3.18 19.44
C TRP A 192 13.97 -3.38 20.60
N PRO A 193 13.76 -4.37 21.48
CA PRO A 193 14.58 -4.56 22.67
C PRO A 193 16.06 -4.86 22.43
N ALA A 194 16.44 -5.28 21.22
CA ALA A 194 17.82 -5.61 20.87
C ALA A 194 18.65 -4.40 20.38
N VAL A 195 18.05 -3.21 20.28
CA VAL A 195 18.74 -1.99 19.83
C VAL A 195 19.75 -1.55 20.88
N GLN A 196 20.97 -1.21 20.45
CA GLN A 196 22.03 -0.70 21.31
C GLN A 196 22.19 0.80 21.15
N PHE A 197 22.70 1.46 22.20
CA PHE A 197 22.92 2.90 22.20
C PHE A 197 24.36 3.25 22.56
N ARG A 198 24.99 4.06 21.71
CA ARG A 198 26.26 4.76 21.99
C ARG A 198 25.93 6.21 22.29
N THR A 199 25.77 6.56 23.55
CA THR A 199 25.35 7.91 23.97
C THR A 199 26.54 8.78 24.32
N ILE A 200 26.66 9.94 23.66
CA ILE A 200 27.64 10.98 24.01
C ILE A 200 26.89 12.19 24.57
N HIS A 201 27.19 12.52 25.83
CA HIS A 201 26.55 13.66 26.49
C HIS A 201 27.28 14.95 26.14
N THR A 202 26.55 15.90 25.55
CA THR A 202 27.08 17.23 25.19
C THR A 202 26.12 18.34 25.66
N PRO A 203 26.61 19.56 25.89
CA PRO A 203 25.77 20.70 26.16
C PRO A 203 24.97 21.04 24.90
N VAL A 204 23.66 20.82 24.94
CA VAL A 204 22.73 21.10 23.84
C VAL A 204 22.24 22.55 23.81
N GLN A 205 22.80 23.42 24.66
CA GLN A 205 22.56 24.86 24.69
C GLN A 205 23.82 25.62 25.17
N GLY A 206 23.96 26.85 24.70
CA GLY A 206 25.07 27.75 25.05
C GLY A 206 26.23 27.72 24.05
N GLU A 207 27.28 28.47 24.36
CA GLU A 207 28.40 28.75 23.43
C GLU A 207 29.25 27.51 23.10
N ARG A 208 29.30 26.53 24.01
CA ARG A 208 30.08 25.29 23.83
C ARG A 208 29.39 24.25 22.95
N THR A 209 28.11 24.42 22.64
CA THR A 209 27.32 23.43 21.91
C THR A 209 27.91 23.08 20.55
N VAL A 210 28.29 24.08 19.75
CA VAL A 210 28.82 23.84 18.39
C VAL A 210 30.08 22.98 18.43
N ALA A 211 31.02 23.31 19.32
CA ALA A 211 32.30 22.62 19.43
C ALA A 211 32.13 21.17 19.93
N GLU A 212 31.36 20.97 21.01
CA GLU A 212 31.20 19.65 21.64
C GLU A 212 30.31 18.72 20.80
N VAL A 213 29.22 19.22 20.21
CA VAL A 213 28.38 18.42 19.30
C VAL A 213 29.16 18.04 18.03
N SER A 214 29.98 18.95 17.49
CA SER A 214 30.83 18.63 16.34
C SER A 214 31.89 17.57 16.66
N ALA A 215 32.43 17.56 17.88
CA ALA A 215 33.35 16.51 18.32
C ALA A 215 32.63 15.16 18.45
N ALA A 216 31.47 15.14 19.10
CA ALA A 216 30.64 13.95 19.27
C ALA A 216 30.19 13.34 17.92
N LEU A 217 29.82 14.18 16.95
CA LEU A 217 29.45 13.72 15.61
C LEU A 217 30.61 13.02 14.90
N ARG A 218 31.83 13.57 14.99
CA ARG A 218 33.02 12.93 14.40
C ARG A 218 33.39 11.63 15.10
N GLU A 219 33.24 11.58 16.41
CA GLU A 219 33.51 10.38 17.19
C GLU A 219 32.56 9.24 16.82
N LEU A 220 31.25 9.53 16.71
CA LEU A 220 30.25 8.54 16.33
C LEU A 220 30.34 8.13 14.85
N ASP A 221 30.70 9.04 13.94
CA ASP A 221 30.90 8.73 12.51
C ASP A 221 32.15 7.87 12.28
N ALA A 222 33.16 7.98 13.15
CA ALA A 222 34.37 7.15 13.09
C ALA A 222 34.16 5.73 13.63
N ASP A 223 33.07 5.48 14.37
CA ASP A 223 32.75 4.16 14.94
C ASP A 223 31.94 3.33 13.94
N PRO A 224 32.50 2.24 13.36
CA PRO A 224 31.81 1.43 12.36
C PRO A 224 30.64 0.62 12.94
N GLU A 225 30.49 0.53 14.27
CA GLU A 225 29.35 -0.13 14.90
C GLU A 225 28.08 0.74 14.87
N VAL A 226 28.21 2.05 14.64
CA VAL A 226 27.08 3.00 14.67
C VAL A 226 26.42 3.10 13.30
N ASP A 227 25.17 2.63 13.21
CA ASP A 227 24.42 2.60 11.96
C ASP A 227 23.68 3.92 11.65
N VAL A 228 23.37 4.70 12.70
CA VAL A 228 22.61 5.96 12.60
C VAL A 228 22.90 6.83 13.81
N ILE A 229 22.99 8.15 13.60
CA ILE A 229 23.22 9.13 14.66
C ILE A 229 21.98 10.00 14.85
N ILE A 230 21.47 10.09 16.08
CA ILE A 230 20.37 10.96 16.47
C ILE A 230 20.94 12.12 17.29
N VAL A 231 20.69 13.35 16.83
CA VAL A 231 20.92 14.57 17.62
C VAL A 231 19.59 14.98 18.23
N ALA A 232 19.47 14.82 19.54
CA ALA A 232 18.24 15.09 20.26
C ALA A 232 18.40 16.26 21.22
N ARG A 233 17.37 17.10 21.28
CA ARG A 233 17.25 18.16 22.29
C ARG A 233 15.86 18.11 22.91
N GLY A 234 15.78 18.39 24.20
CA GLY A 234 14.51 18.64 24.88
C GLY A 234 13.91 20.01 24.55
N GLY A 235 12.73 20.29 25.09
CA GLY A 235 12.07 21.58 24.95
C GLY A 235 12.91 22.76 25.48
N GLY A 236 12.59 23.97 25.04
CA GLY A 236 13.17 25.21 25.54
C GLY A 236 13.07 26.33 24.51
N ASP A 237 13.54 27.52 24.86
CA ASP A 237 13.38 28.70 24.01
C ASP A 237 14.11 28.59 22.67
N PHE A 238 13.59 29.32 21.67
CA PHE A 238 14.15 29.41 20.32
C PHE A 238 15.63 29.82 20.33
N GLN A 239 16.04 30.68 21.26
CA GLN A 239 17.43 31.16 21.36
C GLN A 239 18.42 30.03 21.64
N HIS A 240 17.98 28.96 22.30
CA HIS A 240 18.81 27.79 22.54
C HIS A 240 18.96 26.91 21.28
N LEU A 241 18.21 27.16 20.20
CA LEU A 241 18.31 26.42 18.92
C LEU A 241 19.36 27.01 17.98
N LEU A 242 19.79 28.26 18.22
CA LEU A 242 20.72 28.98 17.37
C LEU A 242 22.05 28.24 17.13
N PRO A 243 22.65 27.54 18.12
CA PRO A 243 23.87 26.76 17.87
C PRO A 243 23.70 25.68 16.79
N PHE A 244 22.50 25.15 16.60
CA PHE A 244 22.21 24.15 15.56
C PHE A 244 22.00 24.76 14.17
N SER A 245 22.08 26.08 14.04
CA SER A 245 22.09 26.77 12.74
C SER A 245 23.46 27.36 12.40
N ASP A 246 24.50 26.98 13.16
CA ASP A 246 25.87 27.38 12.86
C ASP A 246 26.36 26.71 11.56
N GLU A 247 26.98 27.51 10.69
CA GLU A 247 27.44 27.04 9.37
C GLU A 247 28.47 25.91 9.49
N SER A 248 29.36 25.96 10.48
CA SER A 248 30.41 24.95 10.63
C SER A 248 29.85 23.57 11.00
N LEU A 249 28.84 23.55 11.88
CA LEU A 249 28.15 22.33 12.27
C LEU A 249 27.31 21.76 11.13
N VAL A 250 26.57 22.63 10.43
CA VAL A 250 25.73 22.21 9.29
C VAL A 250 26.57 21.62 8.17
N ARG A 251 27.71 22.25 7.83
CA ARG A 251 28.65 21.71 6.84
C ARG A 251 29.28 20.39 7.30
N LEU A 252 29.58 20.24 8.59
CA LEU A 252 30.09 18.98 9.13
C LEU A 252 29.10 17.83 8.90
N VAL A 253 27.82 18.02 9.23
CA VAL A 253 26.80 16.97 9.04
C VAL A 253 26.70 16.52 7.59
N ALA A 254 26.79 17.45 6.63
CA ALA A 254 26.78 17.13 5.21
C ALA A 254 27.98 16.29 4.73
N THR A 255 29.05 16.20 5.53
CA THR A 255 30.28 15.44 5.20
C THR A 255 30.38 14.08 5.88
N LEU A 256 29.50 13.77 6.83
CA LEU A 256 29.53 12.50 7.56
C LEU A 256 29.25 11.34 6.62
N SER A 257 29.62 10.12 7.03
CA SER A 257 29.33 8.87 6.30
C SER A 257 28.10 8.17 6.88
N THR A 258 27.92 8.22 8.20
CA THR A 258 26.75 7.68 8.91
C THR A 258 25.52 8.60 8.73
N PRO A 259 24.31 8.05 8.55
CA PRO A 259 23.09 8.85 8.44
C PRO A 259 22.74 9.57 9.74
N VAL A 260 22.31 10.83 9.64
CA VAL A 260 21.99 11.71 10.77
C VAL A 260 20.50 12.04 10.83
N VAL A 261 19.94 11.93 12.03
CA VAL A 261 18.56 12.29 12.35
C VAL A 261 18.55 13.48 13.30
N SER A 262 17.89 14.56 12.88
CA SER A 262 17.69 15.72 13.74
C SER A 262 16.37 15.59 14.51
N ALA A 263 16.43 15.69 15.83
CA ALA A 263 15.30 15.62 16.76
C ALA A 263 15.34 16.79 17.76
N ILE A 264 15.51 18.01 17.24
CA ILE A 264 15.86 19.20 18.02
C ILE A 264 14.68 20.19 18.13
N GLY A 265 13.91 20.39 17.05
CA GLY A 265 12.91 21.45 16.95
C GLY A 265 11.49 20.94 16.66
N HIS A 266 10.50 21.68 17.14
CA HIS A 266 9.08 21.51 16.77
C HIS A 266 8.74 22.23 15.45
N GLU A 267 7.52 22.07 14.93
CA GLU A 267 7.13 22.60 13.61
C GLU A 267 7.39 24.10 13.41
N ALA A 268 7.24 24.91 14.46
CA ALA A 268 7.46 26.36 14.38
C ALA A 268 8.94 26.79 14.41
N ASP A 269 9.82 25.96 14.97
CA ASP A 269 11.21 26.35 15.29
C ASP A 269 12.20 25.38 14.64
N ARG A 270 12.48 25.63 13.34
CA ARG A 270 13.29 24.75 12.51
C ARG A 270 14.74 25.26 12.37
N PRO A 271 15.73 24.67 13.06
CA PRO A 271 17.14 24.99 12.85
C PRO A 271 17.59 24.55 11.46
N ILE A 272 18.67 25.15 10.93
CA ILE A 272 19.20 24.80 9.61
C ILE A 272 19.72 23.34 9.58
N LEU A 273 20.13 22.77 10.72
CA LEU A 273 20.47 21.35 10.81
C LEU A 273 19.36 20.42 10.30
N ASP A 274 18.09 20.77 10.53
CA ASP A 274 16.93 19.99 10.08
C ASP A 274 16.79 19.94 8.55
N ASP A 275 17.44 20.86 7.83
CA ASP A 275 17.45 20.89 6.37
C ASP A 275 18.56 20.00 5.78
N VAL A 276 19.67 19.82 6.51
CA VAL A 276 20.82 18.99 6.09
C VAL A 276 20.70 17.54 6.58
N ALA A 277 20.08 17.31 7.73
CA ALA A 277 19.91 15.96 8.25
C ALA A 277 19.18 15.05 7.24
N ASP A 278 19.60 13.78 7.20
CA ASP A 278 19.02 12.77 6.30
C ASP A 278 17.55 12.53 6.66
N LEU A 279 17.21 12.63 7.94
CA LEU A 279 15.85 12.58 8.44
C LEU A 279 15.62 13.66 9.50
N ARG A 280 14.54 14.42 9.34
CA ARG A 280 14.02 15.31 10.39
C ARG A 280 12.95 14.58 11.18
N ALA A 281 13.06 14.55 12.51
CA ALA A 281 12.01 14.14 13.43
C ALA A 281 11.47 15.36 14.21
N SER A 282 10.16 15.41 14.44
CA SER A 282 9.52 16.56 15.12
C SER A 282 9.76 16.59 16.63
N THR A 283 10.09 15.44 17.22
CA THR A 283 10.34 15.26 18.65
C THR A 283 11.35 14.13 18.86
N PRO A 284 12.01 14.05 20.03
CA PRO A 284 12.84 12.90 20.39
C PRO A 284 12.07 11.57 20.33
N THR A 285 10.79 11.57 20.69
CA THR A 285 9.91 10.39 20.58
C THR A 285 9.60 10.01 19.12
N ASP A 286 9.40 10.99 18.23
CA ASP A 286 9.23 10.75 16.79
C ASP A 286 10.51 10.18 16.16
N ALA A 287 11.68 10.62 16.63
CA ALA A 287 12.96 10.11 16.15
C ALA A 287 13.10 8.61 16.40
N ALA A 288 12.80 8.16 17.63
CA ALA A 288 12.76 6.73 17.96
C ALA A 288 11.78 5.96 17.07
N LYS A 289 10.60 6.55 16.79
CA LYS A 289 9.59 5.92 15.94
C LYS A 289 9.98 5.81 14.46
N ARG A 290 10.79 6.71 13.96
CA ARG A 290 11.17 6.71 12.54
C ARG A 290 12.46 5.96 12.27
N VAL A 291 13.31 5.82 13.29
CA VAL A 291 14.59 5.11 13.21
C VAL A 291 14.45 3.63 13.50
N VAL A 292 13.63 3.25 14.49
CA VAL A 292 13.53 1.85 14.96
C VAL A 292 12.16 1.28 14.58
N PRO A 293 12.02 0.24 13.75
CA PRO A 293 10.73 -0.36 13.42
C PRO A 293 10.05 -1.02 14.64
N ASP A 294 8.75 -1.28 14.55
CA ASP A 294 8.01 -1.98 15.61
C ASP A 294 8.11 -3.50 15.45
N VAL A 295 8.75 -4.17 16.40
CA VAL A 295 8.90 -5.64 16.39
C VAL A 295 7.55 -6.36 16.32
N ALA A 296 6.51 -5.84 16.96
CA ALA A 296 5.20 -6.47 16.99
C ALA A 296 4.52 -6.39 15.61
N GLU A 297 4.66 -5.27 14.92
CA GLU A 297 4.15 -5.07 13.57
C GLU A 297 4.88 -5.97 12.56
N GLU A 298 6.21 -6.02 12.62
CA GLU A 298 7.02 -6.87 11.75
C GLU A 298 6.73 -8.36 11.96
N LEU A 299 6.62 -8.80 13.22
CA LEU A 299 6.22 -10.18 13.55
C LEU A 299 4.80 -10.49 13.07
N ALA A 300 3.86 -9.56 13.19
CA ALA A 300 2.51 -9.73 12.66
C ALA A 300 2.51 -9.86 11.14
N GLY A 301 3.31 -9.06 10.44
CA GLY A 301 3.53 -9.15 8.99
C GLY A 301 4.08 -10.52 8.57
N VAL A 302 5.08 -11.03 9.28
CA VAL A 302 5.64 -12.38 9.06
C VAL A 302 4.58 -13.46 9.29
N GLN A 303 3.81 -13.39 10.38
CA GLN A 303 2.75 -14.37 10.66
C GLN A 303 1.66 -14.35 9.58
N GLN A 304 1.25 -13.16 9.12
CA GLN A 304 0.28 -13.01 8.05
C GLN A 304 0.82 -13.57 6.72
N ALA A 305 2.09 -13.30 6.39
CA ALA A 305 2.74 -13.88 5.22
C ALA A 305 2.77 -15.40 5.29
N ARG A 306 3.14 -15.98 6.45
CA ARG A 306 3.15 -17.42 6.68
C ARG A 306 1.77 -18.04 6.54
N ALA A 307 0.74 -17.43 7.12
CA ALA A 307 -0.65 -17.90 7.00
C ALA A 307 -1.12 -17.90 5.54
N ARG A 308 -0.81 -16.83 4.77
CA ARG A 308 -1.14 -16.75 3.34
C ARG A 308 -0.42 -17.84 2.53
N ILE A 309 0.86 -18.07 2.79
CA ILE A 309 1.64 -19.13 2.12
C ILE A 309 1.03 -20.50 2.41
N LEU A 310 0.75 -20.80 3.67
CA LEU A 310 0.16 -22.09 4.06
C LEU A 310 -1.21 -22.30 3.38
N GLN A 311 -2.07 -21.28 3.39
CA GLN A 311 -3.37 -21.35 2.75
C GLN A 311 -3.24 -21.64 1.24
N ARG A 312 -2.32 -20.95 0.55
CA ARG A 312 -2.07 -21.17 -0.89
C ARG A 312 -1.57 -22.58 -1.17
N ILE A 313 -0.69 -23.11 -0.34
CA ILE A 313 -0.19 -24.49 -0.48
C ILE A 313 -1.33 -25.48 -0.28
N VAL A 314 -2.13 -25.33 0.78
CA VAL A 314 -3.26 -26.22 1.08
C VAL A 314 -4.28 -26.20 -0.06
N ASP A 315 -4.64 -25.01 -0.55
CA ASP A 315 -5.59 -24.87 -1.65
C ASP A 315 -5.05 -25.47 -2.94
N ARG A 316 -3.74 -25.31 -3.21
CA ARG A 316 -3.11 -25.93 -4.39
C ARG A 316 -3.15 -27.45 -4.29
N VAL A 317 -2.72 -28.02 -3.16
CA VAL A 317 -2.73 -29.47 -2.96
C VAL A 317 -4.16 -30.01 -3.09
N ARG A 318 -5.15 -29.36 -2.47
CA ARG A 318 -6.56 -29.75 -2.58
C ARG A 318 -7.04 -29.70 -4.02
N SER A 319 -6.73 -28.64 -4.77
CA SER A 319 -7.13 -28.50 -6.17
C SER A 319 -6.52 -29.61 -7.04
N GLU A 320 -5.25 -29.93 -6.85
CA GLU A 320 -4.56 -30.98 -7.61
C GLU A 320 -5.10 -32.38 -7.24
N SER A 321 -5.36 -32.64 -5.96
CA SER A 321 -5.99 -33.87 -5.51
C SER A 321 -7.38 -34.05 -6.11
N ASN A 322 -8.21 -33.00 -6.11
CA ASN A 322 -9.55 -33.05 -6.71
C ASN A 322 -9.48 -33.23 -8.23
N ALA A 323 -8.50 -32.61 -8.91
CA ALA A 323 -8.29 -32.80 -10.34
C ALA A 323 -7.89 -34.24 -10.66
N LEU A 324 -7.00 -34.84 -9.86
CA LEU A 324 -6.60 -36.23 -9.99
C LEU A 324 -7.79 -37.18 -9.74
N GLU A 325 -8.56 -36.96 -8.68
CA GLU A 325 -9.76 -37.75 -8.36
C GLU A 325 -10.81 -37.64 -9.49
N SER A 326 -11.00 -36.44 -10.05
CA SER A 326 -11.88 -36.23 -11.19
C SER A 326 -11.42 -36.97 -12.44
N LEU A 327 -10.11 -37.02 -12.71
CA LEU A 327 -9.56 -37.78 -13.84
C LEU A 327 -9.74 -39.28 -13.64
N VAL A 328 -9.41 -39.80 -12.46
CA VAL A 328 -9.50 -41.23 -12.14
C VAL A 328 -10.94 -41.72 -12.11
N SER A 329 -11.89 -40.90 -11.65
CA SER A 329 -13.32 -41.24 -11.60
C SER A 329 -14.04 -41.22 -12.96
N ARG A 330 -13.38 -40.77 -14.04
CA ARG A 330 -13.98 -40.82 -15.38
C ARG A 330 -14.24 -42.27 -15.79
N PRO A 331 -15.39 -42.59 -16.42
CA PRO A 331 -15.74 -43.97 -16.81
C PRO A 331 -14.66 -44.69 -17.61
N ALA A 332 -13.94 -43.97 -18.47
CA ALA A 332 -12.85 -44.53 -19.27
C ALA A 332 -11.65 -45.04 -18.45
N LEU A 333 -11.41 -44.47 -17.26
CA LEU A 333 -10.33 -44.89 -16.34
C LEU A 333 -10.85 -45.74 -15.18
N ALA A 334 -12.02 -45.39 -14.62
CA ALA A 334 -12.63 -46.08 -13.50
C ALA A 334 -13.16 -47.47 -13.86
N ASN A 335 -13.72 -47.62 -15.07
CA ASN A 335 -14.19 -48.91 -15.57
C ASN A 335 -13.93 -49.04 -17.07
N PRO A 336 -12.69 -49.31 -17.50
CA PRO A 336 -12.33 -49.37 -18.92
C PRO A 336 -13.15 -50.39 -19.72
N SER A 337 -13.69 -51.43 -19.08
CA SER A 337 -14.48 -52.46 -19.77
C SER A 337 -15.87 -51.99 -20.16
N TRP A 338 -16.41 -50.90 -19.62
CA TRP A 338 -17.81 -50.47 -19.86
C TRP A 338 -18.15 -50.36 -21.35
N ILE A 339 -17.21 -49.87 -22.15
CA ILE A 339 -17.35 -49.72 -23.61
C ILE A 339 -17.43 -51.10 -24.28
N ILE A 340 -16.60 -52.04 -23.84
CA ILE A 340 -16.54 -53.40 -24.36
C ILE A 340 -17.81 -54.16 -23.93
N ASP A 341 -18.21 -54.02 -22.67
CA ASP A 341 -19.40 -54.66 -22.10
C ASP A 341 -20.66 -54.19 -22.82
N GLN A 342 -20.83 -52.88 -23.02
CA GLN A 342 -21.97 -52.33 -23.77
C GLN A 342 -22.00 -52.85 -25.22
N ARG A 343 -20.86 -52.87 -25.91
CA ARG A 343 -20.76 -53.39 -27.29
C ARG A 343 -21.00 -54.89 -27.34
N GLY A 344 -20.56 -55.63 -26.32
CA GLY A 344 -20.81 -57.05 -26.15
C GLY A 344 -22.29 -57.35 -25.99
N GLU A 345 -23.00 -56.57 -25.17
CA GLU A 345 -24.46 -56.69 -25.03
C GLU A 345 -25.19 -56.33 -26.32
N GLU A 346 -24.78 -55.28 -27.03
CA GLU A 346 -25.36 -54.91 -28.32
C GLU A 346 -25.19 -56.02 -29.36
N LEU A 347 -24.00 -56.63 -29.41
CA LEU A 347 -23.71 -57.77 -30.28
C LEU A 347 -24.57 -58.99 -29.92
N MET A 348 -24.69 -59.32 -28.62
CA MET A 348 -25.54 -60.41 -28.15
C MET A 348 -27.01 -60.18 -28.53
N ARG A 349 -27.54 -58.97 -28.28
CA ARG A 349 -28.93 -58.60 -28.65
C ARG A 349 -29.15 -58.68 -30.16
N ALA A 350 -28.18 -58.22 -30.96
CA ALA A 350 -28.27 -58.29 -32.42
C ALA A 350 -28.23 -59.74 -32.92
N SER A 351 -27.36 -60.59 -32.35
CA SER A 351 -27.25 -62.01 -32.68
C SER A 351 -28.54 -62.75 -32.37
N GLN A 352 -29.07 -62.60 -31.15
CA GLN A 352 -30.30 -63.25 -30.72
C GLN A 352 -31.50 -62.81 -31.57
N ARG A 353 -31.60 -61.51 -31.88
CA ARG A 353 -32.64 -61.00 -32.78
C ARG A 353 -32.50 -61.55 -34.20
N GLY A 354 -31.27 -61.69 -34.71
CA GLY A 354 -30.99 -62.28 -36.01
C GLY A 354 -31.47 -63.72 -36.09
N GLU A 355 -31.12 -64.53 -35.09
CA GLU A 355 -31.57 -65.93 -34.97
C GLU A 355 -33.10 -66.03 -34.90
N GLU A 356 -33.76 -65.23 -34.07
CA GLU A 356 -35.22 -65.21 -33.99
C GLU A 356 -35.88 -64.87 -35.32
N LEU A 357 -35.36 -63.87 -36.05
CA LEU A 357 -35.92 -63.45 -37.33
C LEU A 357 -35.74 -64.52 -38.42
N ILE A 358 -34.59 -65.20 -38.43
CA ILE A 358 -34.31 -66.31 -39.35
C ILE A 358 -35.24 -67.48 -39.04
N THR A 359 -35.35 -67.90 -37.79
CA THR A 359 -36.24 -68.98 -37.37
C THR A 359 -37.69 -68.67 -37.74
N ARG A 360 -38.19 -67.48 -37.40
CA ARG A 360 -39.53 -67.04 -37.81
C ARG A 360 -39.73 -67.01 -39.32
N ARG A 361 -38.69 -66.72 -40.11
CA ARG A 361 -38.78 -66.74 -41.57
C ARG A 361 -38.88 -68.18 -42.08
N ILE A 362 -38.06 -69.09 -41.54
CA ILE A 362 -38.08 -70.51 -41.90
C ILE A 362 -39.43 -71.14 -41.56
N ASP A 363 -39.97 -70.88 -40.36
CA ASP A 363 -41.28 -71.40 -39.94
C ASP A 363 -42.40 -70.94 -40.87
N ARG A 364 -42.43 -69.63 -41.21
CA ARG A 364 -43.43 -69.09 -42.15
C ARG A 364 -43.36 -69.72 -43.54
N GLU A 365 -42.15 -69.97 -44.06
CA GLU A 365 -42.01 -70.62 -45.37
C GLU A 365 -42.38 -72.11 -45.30
N HIS A 366 -42.11 -72.80 -44.18
CA HIS A 366 -42.62 -74.17 -43.96
C HIS A 366 -44.14 -74.21 -43.92
N ASP A 367 -44.78 -73.35 -43.12
CA ASP A 367 -46.24 -73.26 -43.03
C ASP A 367 -46.86 -72.97 -44.40
N ARG A 368 -46.21 -72.09 -45.18
CA ARG A 368 -46.62 -71.76 -46.55
C ARG A 368 -46.51 -72.97 -47.46
N LEU A 369 -45.37 -73.68 -47.46
CA LEU A 369 -45.18 -74.90 -48.24
C LEU A 369 -46.19 -75.98 -47.87
N GLU A 370 -46.46 -76.18 -46.58
CA GLU A 370 -47.43 -77.16 -46.12
C GLU A 370 -48.86 -76.78 -46.54
N SER A 371 -49.21 -75.51 -46.44
CA SER A 371 -50.49 -74.97 -46.91
C SER A 371 -50.66 -75.16 -48.42
N LEU A 372 -49.65 -74.82 -49.23
CA LEU A 372 -49.67 -75.06 -50.68
C LEU A 372 -49.78 -76.56 -51.00
N ALA A 373 -49.06 -77.42 -50.28
CA ALA A 373 -49.13 -78.87 -50.44
C ALA A 373 -50.52 -79.43 -50.09
N ARG A 374 -51.17 -78.90 -49.06
CA ARG A 374 -52.56 -79.23 -48.72
C ARG A 374 -53.54 -78.74 -49.78
N HIS A 375 -53.35 -77.54 -50.31
CA HIS A 375 -54.19 -76.98 -51.38
C HIS A 375 -54.10 -77.80 -52.67
N LEU A 376 -52.89 -78.18 -53.08
CA LEU A 376 -52.65 -79.07 -54.23
C LEU A 376 -53.32 -80.44 -54.03
N ARG A 377 -53.22 -81.04 -52.84
CA ARG A 377 -53.91 -82.30 -52.52
C ARG A 377 -55.43 -82.14 -52.56
N GLY A 378 -55.97 -81.05 -52.04
CA GLY A 378 -57.41 -80.77 -52.01
C GLY A 378 -58.02 -80.56 -53.40
N LEU A 379 -57.25 -79.98 -54.34
CA LEU A 379 -57.67 -79.81 -55.74
C LEU A 379 -57.42 -81.06 -56.61
N SER A 380 -56.77 -82.10 -56.07
CA SER A 380 -56.52 -83.32 -56.83
C SER A 380 -57.82 -84.12 -57.01
N PRO A 381 -58.21 -84.46 -58.25
CA PRO A 381 -59.37 -85.33 -58.49
C PRO A 381 -59.22 -86.70 -57.81
N GLN A 382 -57.98 -87.16 -57.64
CA GLN A 382 -57.65 -88.42 -57.00
C GLN A 382 -58.01 -88.44 -55.51
N GLY A 383 -57.75 -87.36 -54.76
CA GLY A 383 -58.12 -87.27 -53.34
C GLY A 383 -59.64 -87.22 -53.10
N THR A 384 -60.42 -86.77 -54.09
CA THR A 384 -61.88 -86.88 -54.04
C THR A 384 -62.35 -88.31 -54.30
N LEU A 385 -61.70 -89.03 -55.23
CA LEU A 385 -61.99 -90.43 -55.49
C LEU A 385 -61.65 -91.35 -54.29
N GLU A 386 -60.50 -91.12 -53.63
CA GLU A 386 -60.05 -91.88 -52.44
C GLU A 386 -60.97 -91.71 -51.23
N ARG A 387 -61.69 -90.58 -51.12
CA ARG A 387 -62.70 -90.34 -50.07
C ARG A 387 -64.01 -91.10 -50.28
N GLY A 388 -64.10 -91.93 -51.33
CA GLY A 388 -65.27 -92.76 -51.62
C GLY A 388 -66.28 -92.10 -52.57
N TYR A 389 -65.98 -90.91 -53.10
CA TYR A 389 -66.76 -90.36 -54.21
C TYR A 389 -66.37 -91.02 -55.52
N SER A 390 -67.30 -91.08 -56.45
CA SER A 390 -67.03 -91.61 -57.79
C SER A 390 -67.40 -90.58 -58.85
N ILE A 391 -66.65 -90.58 -59.94
CA ILE A 391 -66.93 -89.73 -61.09
C ILE A 391 -67.75 -90.55 -62.07
N VAL A 392 -68.97 -90.11 -62.34
CA VAL A 392 -69.87 -90.79 -63.28
C VAL A 392 -69.74 -90.14 -64.65
N GLU A 393 -69.37 -90.94 -65.64
CA GLU A 393 -69.28 -90.54 -67.04
C GLU A 393 -70.38 -91.27 -67.83
N ARG A 394 -71.07 -90.58 -68.72
CA ARG A 394 -71.95 -91.20 -69.71
C ARG A 394 -71.12 -91.64 -70.91
N VAL A 395 -71.46 -92.81 -71.45
CA VAL A 395 -70.79 -93.39 -72.62
C VAL A 395 -71.79 -93.45 -73.78
N ASP A 396 -71.61 -92.58 -74.76
CA ASP A 396 -72.34 -92.61 -76.04
C ASP A 396 -71.35 -93.05 -77.14
N GLY A 397 -71.16 -94.36 -77.31
CA GLY A 397 -70.12 -94.89 -78.20
C GLY A 397 -68.70 -94.60 -77.67
N ASP A 398 -67.87 -93.91 -78.45
CA ASP A 398 -66.50 -93.51 -78.05
C ASP A 398 -66.44 -92.16 -77.30
N ALA A 399 -67.53 -91.38 -77.31
CA ALA A 399 -67.60 -90.10 -76.61
C ALA A 399 -67.97 -90.30 -75.13
N LYS A 400 -67.23 -89.62 -74.24
CA LYS A 400 -67.46 -89.64 -72.79
C LYS A 400 -67.80 -88.24 -72.31
N SER A 401 -68.93 -88.08 -71.64
CA SER A 401 -69.35 -86.82 -71.02
C SER A 401 -69.56 -87.02 -69.51
N LEU A 402 -69.26 -85.98 -68.71
CA LEU A 402 -69.44 -86.04 -67.27
C LEU A 402 -70.92 -85.93 -66.92
N VAL A 403 -71.43 -86.83 -66.07
CA VAL A 403 -72.79 -86.75 -65.54
C VAL A 403 -72.74 -85.85 -64.30
N THR A 404 -73.38 -84.67 -64.40
CA THR A 404 -73.40 -83.69 -63.31
C THR A 404 -74.78 -83.56 -62.67
N GLY A 405 -75.84 -83.92 -63.39
CA GLY A 405 -77.21 -84.01 -62.90
C GLY A 405 -77.91 -85.29 -63.34
N TRP A 406 -79.00 -85.64 -62.67
CA TRP A 406 -79.78 -86.86 -62.98
C TRP A 406 -80.38 -86.86 -64.39
N GLN A 407 -80.62 -85.68 -64.98
CA GLN A 407 -81.13 -85.50 -66.33
C GLN A 407 -80.13 -85.91 -67.41
N ASP A 408 -78.84 -85.89 -67.09
CA ASP A 408 -77.76 -86.27 -68.01
C ASP A 408 -77.74 -87.79 -68.26
N ALA A 409 -78.45 -88.58 -67.43
CA ALA A 409 -78.53 -90.03 -67.48
C ALA A 409 -79.98 -90.56 -67.59
N PRO A 410 -80.69 -90.34 -68.72
CA PRO A 410 -82.03 -90.90 -68.95
C PRO A 410 -82.03 -92.44 -68.98
N ALA A 411 -83.22 -93.05 -68.88
CA ALA A 411 -83.35 -94.51 -68.84
C ALA A 411 -82.68 -95.18 -70.04
N SER A 412 -81.99 -96.30 -69.80
CA SER A 412 -81.15 -97.07 -70.74
C SER A 412 -79.81 -96.45 -71.15
N THR A 413 -79.36 -95.36 -70.50
CA THR A 413 -78.04 -94.76 -70.76
C THR A 413 -76.91 -95.61 -70.15
N GLU A 414 -75.87 -95.90 -70.92
CA GLU A 414 -74.68 -96.60 -70.42
C GLU A 414 -73.77 -95.61 -69.67
N LEU A 415 -73.42 -95.96 -68.43
CA LEU A 415 -72.64 -95.16 -67.51
C LEU A 415 -71.34 -95.89 -67.14
N ARG A 416 -70.28 -95.11 -66.95
CA ARG A 416 -69.00 -95.58 -66.44
C ARG A 416 -68.66 -94.79 -65.19
N ILE A 417 -68.65 -95.50 -64.07
CA ILE A 417 -68.37 -94.96 -62.74
C ILE A 417 -66.89 -95.19 -62.46
N ARG A 418 -66.10 -94.11 -62.35
CA ARG A 418 -64.69 -94.17 -61.97
C ARG A 418 -64.54 -94.01 -60.46
N THR A 419 -63.92 -94.99 -59.81
CA THR A 419 -63.54 -94.98 -58.39
C THR A 419 -62.04 -94.66 -58.26
N ALA A 420 -61.52 -94.64 -57.03
CA ALA A 420 -60.10 -94.37 -56.77
C ALA A 420 -59.14 -95.34 -57.46
N ASP A 421 -59.56 -96.60 -57.56
CA ASP A 421 -58.75 -97.77 -57.92
C ASP A 421 -59.28 -98.51 -59.15
N GLY A 422 -60.44 -98.12 -59.69
CA GLY A 422 -61.11 -98.89 -60.73
C GLY A 422 -62.19 -98.15 -61.50
N ARG A 423 -62.84 -98.89 -62.40
CA ARG A 423 -63.97 -98.41 -63.20
C ARG A 423 -65.04 -99.48 -63.22
N ILE A 424 -66.27 -99.07 -62.99
CA ILE A 424 -67.46 -99.94 -62.96
C ILE A 424 -68.37 -99.48 -64.09
N SER A 425 -68.85 -100.41 -64.92
CA SER A 425 -69.90 -100.13 -65.90
C SER A 425 -71.27 -100.30 -65.23
N ALA A 426 -72.19 -99.38 -65.50
CA ALA A 426 -73.56 -99.39 -65.01
C ALA A 426 -74.50 -98.89 -66.11
N SER A 427 -75.79 -99.20 -66.02
CA SER A 427 -76.82 -98.64 -66.90
C SER A 427 -77.83 -97.85 -66.08
N SER A 428 -78.17 -96.64 -66.51
CA SER A 428 -79.20 -95.83 -65.86
C SER A 428 -80.59 -96.45 -66.10
N LEU A 429 -81.36 -96.62 -65.03
CA LEU A 429 -82.77 -96.98 -65.11
C LEU A 429 -83.70 -95.76 -65.24
N GLY A 430 -83.12 -94.56 -65.39
CA GLY A 430 -83.81 -93.29 -65.30
C GLY A 430 -83.60 -92.65 -63.93
N GLY A 431 -83.42 -91.33 -63.90
CA GLY A 431 -83.27 -90.58 -62.67
C GLY A 431 -84.61 -90.02 -62.21
N GLU A 432 -84.79 -89.95 -60.89
CA GLU A 432 -85.88 -89.20 -60.28
C GLU A 432 -85.33 -87.89 -59.70
N ALA A 433 -86.07 -86.80 -59.88
CA ALA A 433 -85.78 -85.57 -59.16
C ALA A 433 -86.02 -85.80 -57.68
N ILE A 434 -85.01 -85.59 -56.85
CA ILE A 434 -85.21 -85.52 -55.41
C ILE A 434 -85.98 -84.24 -55.12
N ILE A 435 -87.30 -84.35 -54.90
CA ILE A 435 -88.14 -83.24 -54.42
C ILE A 435 -87.88 -83.13 -52.91
N THR A 436 -87.10 -82.13 -52.51
CA THR A 436 -86.95 -81.79 -51.09
C THR A 436 -88.26 -81.15 -50.59
N PRO A 437 -88.96 -81.69 -49.59
CA PRO A 437 -90.18 -81.09 -49.08
C PRO A 437 -89.82 -79.86 -48.22
N GLY A 438 -90.29 -78.68 -48.64
CA GLY A 438 -90.47 -77.50 -47.80
C GLY A 438 -89.21 -76.85 -47.23
N ALA A 439 -88.71 -75.82 -47.92
CA ALA A 439 -88.21 -74.62 -47.26
C ALA A 439 -89.19 -73.47 -47.63
N PRO A 440 -89.68 -72.68 -46.65
CA PRO A 440 -90.71 -71.68 -46.86
C PRO A 440 -90.25 -70.48 -47.72
N ASP A 441 -91.21 -69.94 -48.46
CA ASP A 441 -91.19 -68.65 -49.15
C ASP A 441 -90.88 -67.46 -48.23
N GLY A 442 -90.19 -66.46 -48.81
CA GLY A 442 -90.22 -65.04 -48.41
C GLY A 442 -89.15 -64.62 -47.39
N ALA A 443 -87.91 -64.27 -47.77
CA ALA A 443 -87.46 -63.03 -48.43
C ALA A 443 -87.48 -61.76 -47.54
N THR A 444 -86.32 -61.07 -47.52
CA THR A 444 -86.07 -59.64 -47.23
C THR A 444 -86.16 -59.22 -45.74
N GLU A 445 -85.23 -58.50 -45.10
CA GLU A 445 -84.40 -57.32 -45.42
C GLU A 445 -83.20 -57.25 -44.43
N ALA A 446 -81.96 -56.94 -44.86
CA ALA A 446 -81.29 -55.63 -44.82
C ALA A 446 -80.57 -55.26 -43.48
N ASN A 447 -79.26 -55.01 -43.61
CA ASN A 447 -78.36 -54.08 -42.89
C ASN A 447 -78.42 -53.88 -41.37
N VAL A 448 -77.24 -53.87 -40.74
CA VAL A 448 -76.61 -52.85 -39.83
C VAL A 448 -75.32 -53.56 -39.32
N GLU A 449 -74.07 -53.09 -39.42
CA GLU A 449 -73.44 -51.77 -39.65
C GLU A 449 -72.08 -52.00 -40.35
#